data_AF-A0A2K1FQU1-F1
#
_entry.id   AF-A0A2K1FQU1-F1
#
_cell.length_a   1.000
_cell.length_b   1.000
_cell.length_c   1.000
_cell.angle_alpha   90.00
_cell.angle_beta   90.00
_cell.angle_gamma   90.00
#
_symmetry.space_group_name_H-M   'P 1'
#
loop_
_entity.id
_entity.type
_entity.pdbx_description
1 polymer ?
#
loop_
_entity_poly.entity_id
_entity_poly.type
_entity_poly.pdbx_seq_one_letter_code
_entity_poly.pdbx_strand_id
1 'polypeptide(L)' 'CDLMSVGGQMVLTERPAAQDEIGKTMAMATAGVIVQIHSNGRAIPFTERHRHIIQPGDLLLVISSAHGDEKAEGQ' A
#
# COMPACT_ATOMS: atom_id res chain seq x y z
N CYS A 1 -4.13 -2.96 21.87
CA CYS A 1 -2.79 -2.67 21.31
C CYS A 1 -3.00 -2.00 19.96
N ASP A 2 -2.63 -0.73 19.86
CA ASP A 2 -2.71 0.01 18.61
C ASP A 2 -1.51 -0.30 17.72
N LEU A 3 -1.68 -0.16 16.41
CA LEU A 3 -0.65 -0.43 15.40
C LEU A 3 0.62 0.43 15.61
N MET A 4 0.49 1.57 16.30
CA MET A 4 1.61 2.45 16.64
C MET A 4 2.34 2.12 17.97
N SER A 5 1.90 1.10 18.73
CA SER A 5 2.47 0.77 20.05
C SER A 5 3.52 -0.35 20.05
N VAL A 6 3.81 -1.00 18.92
CA VAL A 6 4.93 -1.93 18.82
C VAL A 6 6.18 -1.14 18.42
N GLY A 7 7.29 -1.32 19.11
CA GLY A 7 8.58 -0.64 18.87
C GLY A 7 9.24 -0.88 17.50
N GLY A 8 8.47 -1.27 16.48
CA GLY A 8 8.86 -1.24 15.08
C GLY A 8 8.24 0.00 14.43
N GLN A 9 9.07 0.88 13.88
CA GLN A 9 8.61 2.10 13.21
C GLN A 9 7.71 1.73 12.03
N MET A 10 6.39 1.78 12.20
CA MET A 10 5.41 1.63 11.14
C MET A 10 5.00 3.02 10.65
N VAL A 11 4.94 3.21 9.33
CA VAL A 11 4.54 4.46 8.69
C VAL A 11 3.31 4.23 7.85
N LEU A 12 2.43 5.23 7.83
CA LEU A 12 1.32 5.32 6.91
C LEU A 12 1.71 6.31 5.82
N THR A 13 1.74 5.85 4.57
CA THR A 13 2.13 6.67 3.42
C THR A 13 1.08 6.57 2.34
N GLU A 14 0.78 7.70 1.71
CA GLU A 14 -0.03 7.76 0.50
C GLU A 14 0.90 7.89 -0.70
N ARG A 15 0.77 7.02 -1.69
CA ARG A 15 1.59 7.05 -2.91
C ARG A 15 0.84 6.54 -4.13
N PRO A 16 1.26 6.90 -5.36
CA PRO A 16 0.73 6.26 -6.56
C PRO A 16 0.97 4.74 -6.60
N ALA A 17 0.11 4.03 -7.32
CA ALA A 17 0.29 2.63 -7.65
C ALA A 17 1.61 2.39 -8.40
N ALA A 18 2.42 1.46 -7.90
CA ALA A 18 3.62 1.01 -8.58
C ALA A 18 3.23 0.13 -9.79
N GLN A 19 4.11 0.09 -10.80
CA GLN A 19 3.82 -0.65 -12.03
C GLN A 19 3.56 -2.14 -11.79
N ASP A 20 4.21 -2.76 -10.80
CA ASP A 20 3.98 -4.17 -10.49
C ASP A 20 2.66 -4.41 -9.74
N GLU A 21 2.06 -3.40 -9.14
CA GLU A 21 0.79 -3.50 -8.40
C GLU A 21 -0.42 -3.37 -9.32
N ILE A 22 -0.26 -2.70 -10.47
CA ILE A 22 -1.31 -2.50 -11.45
C ILE A 22 -1.80 -3.86 -11.98
N GLY A 23 -3.12 -4.04 -12.04
CA GLY A 23 -3.74 -5.30 -12.43
C GLY A 23 -3.86 -6.33 -11.30
N LYS A 24 -3.30 -6.06 -10.12
CA LYS A 24 -3.45 -6.89 -8.92
C LYS A 24 -4.58 -6.36 -8.02
N THR A 25 -5.03 -7.19 -7.09
CA THR A 25 -5.91 -6.76 -5.99
C THR A 25 -5.07 -6.28 -4.80
N MET A 26 -5.65 -5.50 -3.88
CA MET A 26 -4.93 -5.08 -2.65
C MET A 26 -4.36 -6.26 -1.87
N ALA A 27 -5.06 -7.40 -1.89
CA ALA A 27 -4.62 -8.62 -1.21
C ALA A 27 -3.39 -9.29 -1.82
N MET A 28 -3.01 -8.92 -3.04
CA MET A 28 -1.84 -9.45 -3.76
C MET A 28 -0.64 -8.50 -3.72
N ALA A 29 -0.77 -7.31 -3.12
CA ALA A 29 0.34 -6.39 -2.97
C ALA A 29 1.31 -6.87 -1.90
N THR A 30 2.61 -6.74 -2.17
CA THR A 30 3.69 -7.21 -1.29
C THR A 30 4.44 -6.08 -0.60
N ALA A 31 4.27 -4.84 -1.04
CA ALA A 31 4.97 -3.64 -0.55
C ALA A 31 4.34 -3.05 0.73
N GLY A 32 3.82 -3.89 1.63
CA GLY A 32 3.09 -3.49 2.83
C GLY A 32 1.58 -3.74 2.75
N VAL A 33 0.84 -3.19 3.71
CA VAL A 33 -0.62 -3.37 3.81
C VAL A 33 -1.31 -2.14 3.24
N ILE A 34 -1.91 -2.29 2.05
CA ILE A 34 -2.81 -1.27 1.50
C ILE A 34 -4.10 -1.30 2.31
N VAL A 35 -4.47 -0.19 2.94
CA VAL A 35 -5.70 -0.09 3.75
C VAL A 35 -6.82 0.69 3.03
N GLN A 36 -6.47 1.44 1.99
CA GLN A 36 -7.42 2.18 1.17
C GLN A 36 -6.80 2.50 -0.19
N ILE A 37 -7.64 2.53 -1.23
CA ILE A 37 -7.28 3.06 -2.56
C ILE A 37 -8.15 4.27 -2.86
N HIS A 38 -7.57 5.35 -3.36
CA HIS A 38 -8.31 6.41 -4.03
C HIS A 38 -8.18 6.22 -5.54
N SER A 39 -9.27 5.81 -6.18
CA SER A 39 -9.35 5.59 -7.62
C SER A 39 -10.41 6.51 -8.20
N ASN A 40 -10.03 7.37 -9.15
CA ASN A 40 -10.97 8.28 -9.85
C ASN A 40 -11.87 9.10 -8.90
N GLY A 41 -11.32 9.58 -7.77
CA GLY A 41 -12.07 10.34 -6.77
C GLY A 41 -12.96 9.51 -5.83
N ARG A 42 -12.93 8.18 -5.92
CA ARG A 42 -13.61 7.27 -5.00
C ARG A 42 -12.62 6.61 -4.04
N ALA A 43 -12.94 6.62 -2.75
CA ALA A 43 -12.25 5.82 -1.76
C ALA A 43 -12.79 4.37 -1.78
N ILE A 44 -11.87 3.42 -1.90
CA ILE A 44 -12.13 1.98 -1.91
C ILE A 44 -11.50 1.41 -0.65
N PRO A 45 -12.30 0.93 0.30
CA PRO A 45 -11.80 0.47 1.60
C PRO A 45 -11.16 -0.91 1.51
N PHE A 46 -10.31 -1.25 2.49
CA PHE A 46 -9.70 -2.58 2.64
C PHE A 46 -10.69 -3.74 2.64
N THR A 47 -11.95 -3.52 3.04
CA THR A 47 -12.99 -4.55 3.00
C THR A 47 -13.27 -5.05 1.58
N GLU A 48 -12.90 -4.29 0.55
CA GLU A 48 -13.01 -4.66 -0.86
C GLU A 48 -11.68 -5.20 -1.45
N ARG A 49 -10.70 -5.56 -0.62
CA ARG A 49 -9.32 -5.94 -1.01
C ARG A 49 -9.16 -7.06 -2.03
N HIS A 50 -10.19 -7.88 -2.25
CA HIS A 50 -10.20 -8.98 -3.23
C HIS A 50 -11.00 -8.65 -4.49
N ARG A 51 -11.72 -7.52 -4.51
CA ARG A 51 -12.67 -7.17 -5.58
C ARG A 51 -12.12 -6.10 -6.50
N HIS A 52 -11.45 -5.10 -5.93
CA HIS A 52 -10.91 -3.99 -6.71
C HIS A 52 -9.55 -4.37 -7.31
N ILE A 53 -9.41 -4.13 -8.62
CA ILE A 53 -8.17 -4.28 -9.37
C ILE A 53 -7.52 -2.91 -9.47
N ILE A 54 -6.29 -2.79 -8.95
CA ILE A 54 -5.51 -1.55 -8.94
C ILE A 54 -5.30 -1.07 -10.39
N GLN A 55 -5.62 0.19 -10.64
CA GLN A 55 -5.50 0.85 -11.92
C GLN A 55 -4.31 1.82 -11.96
N PRO A 56 -3.79 2.15 -13.16
CA PRO A 56 -2.84 3.24 -13.31
C PRO A 56 -3.44 4.56 -12.79
N GLY A 57 -2.68 5.29 -11.98
CA GLY A 57 -3.11 6.58 -11.41
C GLY A 57 -3.86 6.48 -10.09
N ASP A 58 -4.15 5.27 -9.60
CA ASP A 58 -4.67 5.08 -8.24
C ASP A 58 -3.65 5.56 -7.19
N LEU A 59 -4.15 6.17 -6.11
CA LEU A 59 -3.37 6.45 -4.91
C LEU A 59 -3.65 5.39 -3.84
N LEU A 60 -2.59 4.76 -3.35
CA LEU A 60 -2.61 3.71 -2.34
C LEU A 60 -2.22 4.31 -1.00
N LEU A 61 -3.07 4.09 0.00
CA LEU A 61 -2.75 4.36 1.40
C LEU A 61 -2.18 3.08 2.01
N VAL A 62 -0.87 3.07 2.28
CA VAL A 62 -0.09 1.89 2.65
C VAL A 62 0.50 2.03 4.03
N ILE A 63 0.38 0.97 4.82
CA ILE A 63 1.08 0.77 6.09
C ILE A 63 2.30 -0.10 5.82
N SER A 64 3.48 0.41 6.14
CA SER A 64 4.75 -0.31 5.95
C SER A 64 5.74 0.01 7.07
N SER A 65 6.81 -0.76 7.19
CA SER A 65 7.91 -0.45 8.11
C SER A 65 8.76 0.71 7.57
N ALA A 66 9.11 1.67 8.42
CA ALA A 66 9.91 2.85 8.09
C ALA A 66 11.33 2.53 7.57
N HIS A 67 11.81 1.30 7.77
CA HIS A 67 13.12 0.80 7.30
C HIS A 67 13.02 -0.07 6.03
N GLY A 68 11.85 -0.17 5.41
CA GLY A 68 11.55 -1.16 4.37
C GLY A 68 11.85 -0.77 2.92
N ASP A 69 12.42 0.41 2.67
CA ASP A 69 12.75 0.87 1.31
C ASP A 69 14.15 1.52 1.23
N GLU A 70 15.10 1.05 2.05
CA GLU A 70 16.51 1.22 1.70
C GLU A 70 16.81 0.28 0.53
N LYS A 71 16.77 0.87 -0.66
CA LYS A 71 17.18 0.28 -1.92
C LYS A 71 18.36 -0.68 -1.76
N ALA A 72 18.21 -1.85 -2.38
CA ALA A 72 19.30 -2.51 -3.08
C ALA A 72 19.89 -1.54 -4.12
N GLU A 73 20.84 -0.71 -3.70
CA GLU A 73 21.86 -0.08 -4.54
C GLU A 73 23.17 -0.68 -4.01
N GLY A 74 23.72 -1.67 -4.70
CA GLY A 74 24.67 -1.40 -5.77
C GLY A 74 26.04 -1.78 -5.23
N GLN A 75 26.51 -2.90 -5.74
CA GLN A 75 27.77 -3.59 -5.41
C GLN A 75 29.01 -2.73 -5.68
#